data_AF-A0ABD2WZU6-F1
#
_entry.id   AF-A0ABD2WZU6-F1
#
_cell.length_a   1.000
_cell.length_b   1.000
_cell.length_c   1.000
_cell.angle_alpha   90.00
_cell.angle_beta   90.00
_cell.angle_gamma   90.00
#
_symmetry.space_group_name_H-M   'P 1'
#
loop_
_entity.id
_entity.type
_entity.pdbx_description
1 polymer ?
#
loop_
_entity_poly.entity_id
_entity_poly.type
_entity_poly.pdbx_seq_one_letter_code
_entity_poly.pdbx_strand_id
1 'polypeptide(L)'
;MAAAMFQRVGGEAFVSRSRVFLSAVRLQTTHVGKKQKMPKLSVEDRQKDLAPLLTNGWAVQDKRDALCKEFIFKNFNEAFGFMTRIAMQAEKMDHHPEWFNVYNKVNITLSSHDVNGLSQRDVKLATFIDNVAKSAKEQ
;
A
#
# COMPACT_ATOMS: atom_id res chain seq x y z
N MET A 1 -75.73 39.28 -20.74
CA MET A 1 -76.41 38.15 -21.42
C MET A 1 -75.50 36.95 -21.29
N ALA A 2 -75.89 35.72 -20.99
CA ALA A 2 -77.11 35.08 -20.50
C ALA A 2 -76.64 33.74 -19.91
N ALA A 3 -77.44 33.16 -19.01
CA ALA A 3 -77.15 31.97 -18.22
C ALA A 3 -77.12 30.65 -19.03
N ALA A 4 -76.42 29.65 -18.49
CA ALA A 4 -76.79 28.22 -18.56
C ALA A 4 -76.01 27.47 -17.45
N MET A 5 -76.62 27.13 -16.31
CA MET A 5 -77.35 25.87 -16.04
C MET A 5 -76.52 24.62 -16.35
N PHE A 6 -76.04 23.93 -15.31
CA PHE A 6 -75.94 22.47 -15.30
C PHE A 6 -76.13 21.92 -13.89
N GLN A 7 -77.18 21.12 -13.71
CA GLN A 7 -77.44 20.31 -12.54
C GLN A 7 -76.57 19.03 -12.54
N ARG A 8 -76.30 18.55 -11.31
CA ARG A 8 -75.92 17.19 -10.86
C ARG A 8 -76.35 16.06 -11.81
N VAL A 9 -75.65 14.93 -11.96
CA VAL A 9 -75.27 13.88 -10.98
C VAL A 9 -74.24 12.96 -11.71
N GLY A 10 -73.15 12.42 -11.14
CA GLY A 10 -73.08 11.34 -10.15
C GLY A 10 -71.96 10.34 -10.52
N GLY A 11 -71.37 9.65 -9.53
CA GLY A 11 -70.43 8.51 -9.67
C GLY A 11 -69.00 8.89 -10.08
N GLU A 12 -67.90 8.38 -9.53
CA GLU A 12 -67.65 7.21 -8.68
C GLU A 12 -66.39 7.47 -7.83
N ALA A 13 -66.30 6.80 -6.69
CA ALA A 13 -65.12 6.80 -5.84
C ALA A 13 -64.00 5.95 -6.47
N PHE A 14 -62.91 6.58 -6.93
CA PHE A 14 -61.70 5.86 -7.29
C PHE A 14 -60.68 5.93 -6.14
N VAL A 15 -60.55 4.81 -5.45
CA VAL A 15 -59.59 4.58 -4.35
C VAL A 15 -58.16 4.65 -4.89
N SER A 16 -57.40 5.60 -4.34
CA SER A 16 -55.94 5.70 -4.52
C SER A 16 -55.26 4.47 -3.91
N ARG A 17 -54.70 3.60 -4.76
CA ARG A 17 -53.82 2.51 -4.31
C ARG A 17 -52.41 3.05 -4.11
N SER A 18 -52.09 3.42 -2.88
CA SER A 18 -50.71 3.61 -2.43
C SER A 18 -49.96 2.27 -2.53
N ARG A 19 -49.04 2.16 -3.49
CA ARG A 19 -48.07 1.06 -3.53
C ARG A 19 -46.95 1.36 -2.54
N VAL A 20 -46.97 0.69 -1.39
CA VAL A 20 -45.81 0.62 -0.50
C VAL A 20 -44.78 -0.28 -1.17
N PHE A 21 -43.71 0.30 -1.71
CA PHE A 21 -42.54 -0.46 -2.15
C PHE A 21 -41.71 -0.84 -0.91
N LEU A 22 -41.75 -2.11 -0.50
CA LEU A 22 -40.75 -2.66 0.41
C LEU A 22 -39.43 -2.80 -0.36
N SER A 23 -38.49 -1.90 -0.12
CA SER A 23 -37.10 -2.07 -0.55
C SER A 23 -36.47 -3.21 0.23
N ALA A 24 -36.23 -4.34 -0.44
CA ALA A 24 -35.41 -5.41 0.09
C ALA A 24 -33.95 -4.93 0.20
N VAL A 25 -33.46 -4.75 1.42
CA VAL A 25 -32.05 -4.48 1.69
C VAL A 25 -31.26 -5.73 1.27
N ARG A 26 -30.55 -5.64 0.14
CA ARG A 26 -29.66 -6.69 -0.33
C ARG A 26 -28.41 -6.67 0.54
N LEU A 27 -28.32 -7.61 1.49
CA LEU A 27 -27.08 -7.93 2.21
C LEU A 27 -26.00 -8.29 1.17
N GLN A 28 -25.07 -7.36 0.94
CA GLN A 28 -23.86 -7.62 0.19
C GLN A 28 -22.91 -8.37 1.11
N THR A 29 -22.68 -9.66 0.84
CA THR A 29 -21.62 -10.41 1.48
C THR A 29 -20.30 -9.79 1.07
N THR A 30 -19.55 -9.22 2.00
CA THR A 30 -18.18 -8.77 1.73
C THR A 30 -17.34 -10.01 1.47
N HIS A 31 -16.92 -10.21 0.22
CA HIS A 31 -15.83 -11.14 -0.05
C HIS A 31 -14.55 -10.53 0.50
N VAL A 32 -14.10 -11.03 1.66
CA VAL A 32 -12.73 -10.84 2.12
C VAL A 32 -11.84 -11.63 1.16
N GLY A 33 -11.31 -10.95 0.14
CA GLY A 33 -10.34 -11.54 -0.78
C GLY A 33 -9.09 -11.97 -0.01
N LYS A 34 -8.65 -13.22 -0.20
CA LYS A 34 -7.37 -13.69 0.37
C LYS A 34 -6.25 -12.77 -0.14
N LYS A 35 -5.58 -12.02 0.76
CA LYS A 35 -4.33 -11.29 0.45
C LYS A 35 -3.36 -12.32 -0.13
N GLN A 36 -3.03 -12.18 -1.41
CA GLN A 36 -2.14 -13.10 -2.10
C GLN A 36 -0.71 -12.89 -1.57
N LYS A 37 -0.09 -13.95 -1.02
CA LYS A 37 1.29 -13.90 -0.53
C LYS A 37 2.23 -13.60 -1.70
N MET A 38 3.13 -12.63 -1.52
CA MET A 38 4.18 -12.35 -2.49
C MET A 38 5.18 -13.52 -2.50
N PRO A 39 5.48 -14.14 -3.65
CA PRO A 39 6.43 -15.26 -3.68
C PRO A 39 7.87 -14.80 -3.47
N LYS A 40 8.73 -15.77 -3.12
CA LYS A 40 10.19 -15.61 -3.15
C LYS A 40 10.66 -15.32 -4.58
N LEU A 41 11.65 -14.45 -4.74
CA LEU A 41 12.21 -14.12 -6.06
C LEU A 41 12.79 -15.36 -6.75
N SER A 42 12.43 -15.53 -8.02
CA SER A 42 13.04 -16.52 -8.91
C SER A 42 14.49 -16.15 -9.24
N VAL A 43 15.23 -17.07 -9.88
CA VAL A 43 16.61 -16.80 -10.29
C VAL A 43 16.64 -15.69 -11.35
N GLU A 44 15.68 -15.71 -12.26
CA GLU A 44 15.51 -14.74 -13.34
C GLU A 44 15.15 -13.35 -12.78
N ASP A 45 14.20 -13.30 -11.85
CA ASP A 45 13.81 -12.03 -11.21
C ASP A 45 14.97 -11.45 -10.39
N ARG A 46 15.78 -12.28 -9.72
CA ARG A 46 16.97 -11.80 -9.00
C ARG A 46 17.97 -11.12 -9.92
N GLN A 47 18.28 -11.74 -11.07
CA GLN A 47 19.23 -11.16 -12.02
C GLN A 47 18.76 -9.79 -12.50
N LYS A 48 17.47 -9.66 -12.80
CA LYS A 48 16.87 -8.42 -13.31
C LYS A 48 16.71 -7.36 -12.22
N ASP A 49 16.10 -7.71 -11.10
CA ASP A 49 15.59 -6.75 -10.11
C ASP A 49 16.65 -6.37 -9.07
N LEU A 50 17.65 -7.22 -8.82
CA LEU A 50 18.74 -6.89 -7.89
C LEU A 50 19.87 -6.12 -8.57
N ALA A 51 20.12 -6.29 -9.87
CA ALA A 51 21.24 -5.66 -10.55
C ALA A 51 21.35 -4.13 -10.32
N PRO A 52 20.26 -3.33 -10.38
CA PRO A 52 20.33 -1.91 -10.08
C PRO A 52 20.70 -1.61 -8.62
N LEU A 53 20.17 -2.41 -7.67
CA LEU A 53 20.44 -2.25 -6.24
C LEU A 53 21.89 -2.59 -5.91
N LEU A 54 22.41 -3.68 -6.49
CA LEU A 54 23.80 -4.10 -6.32
C LEU A 54 24.77 -3.03 -6.84
N THR A 55 24.44 -2.41 -7.99
CA THR A 55 25.23 -1.29 -8.54
C THR A 55 25.21 -0.08 -7.61
N ASN A 56 24.13 0.14 -6.86
CA ASN A 56 24.01 1.19 -5.86
C ASN A 56 24.60 0.80 -4.49
N GLY A 57 25.36 -0.28 -4.38
CA GLY A 57 26.05 -0.66 -3.14
C GLY A 57 25.21 -1.44 -2.13
N TRP A 58 24.06 -1.98 -2.55
CA TRP A 58 23.44 -3.08 -1.80
C TRP A 58 24.24 -4.37 -2.03
N ALA A 59 24.23 -5.27 -1.06
CA ALA A 59 24.83 -6.59 -1.18
C ALA A 59 23.85 -7.67 -0.73
N VAL A 60 23.98 -8.88 -1.26
CA VAL A 60 23.30 -10.07 -0.73
C VAL A 60 24.16 -10.65 0.39
N GLN A 61 23.59 -11.00 1.54
CA GLN A 61 24.34 -11.63 2.63
C GLN A 61 24.73 -13.08 2.28
N ASP A 62 25.92 -13.51 2.72
CA ASP A 62 26.44 -14.86 2.43
C ASP A 62 25.61 -15.98 3.09
N LYS A 63 25.16 -15.76 4.32
CA LYS A 63 24.52 -16.79 5.17
C LYS A 63 23.00 -16.70 5.22
N ARG A 64 22.43 -15.63 4.68
CA ARG A 64 20.99 -15.36 4.75
C ARG A 64 20.55 -14.74 3.44
N ASP A 65 19.40 -15.18 2.95
CA ASP A 65 18.79 -14.60 1.76
C ASP A 65 18.15 -13.23 2.06
N ALA A 66 19.01 -12.23 2.13
CA ALA A 66 18.70 -10.87 2.54
C ALA A 66 19.60 -9.87 1.82
N LEU A 67 19.08 -8.67 1.57
CA LEU A 67 19.84 -7.53 1.07
C LEU A 67 20.33 -6.69 2.24
N CYS A 68 21.56 -6.20 2.19
CA CYS A 68 22.09 -5.26 3.18
C CYS A 68 22.81 -4.07 2.54
N LYS A 69 22.79 -2.94 3.24
CA LYS A 69 23.52 -1.71 2.87
C LYS A 69 23.75 -0.82 4.08
N GLU A 70 24.90 -0.14 4.12
CA GLU A 70 25.19 0.92 5.07
C GLU A 70 24.95 2.30 4.45
N PHE A 71 24.28 3.17 5.18
CA PHE A 71 24.09 4.58 4.85
C PHE A 71 24.78 5.45 5.89
N ILE A 72 25.54 6.45 5.42
CA ILE A 72 26.26 7.42 6.27
C ILE A 72 25.77 8.82 5.92
N PHE A 73 25.40 9.58 6.95
CA PHE A 73 24.90 10.96 6.88
C PHE A 73 25.85 11.93 7.59
N LYS A 74 25.58 13.24 7.56
CA LYS A 74 26.44 14.22 8.23
C LYS A 74 26.30 14.18 9.75
N ASN A 75 25.10 13.92 10.24
CA ASN A 75 24.75 13.96 11.67
C ASN A 75 23.55 13.03 11.97
N PHE A 76 23.20 12.93 13.25
CA PHE A 76 22.07 12.12 13.70
C PHE A 76 20.71 12.62 13.21
N ASN A 77 20.51 13.94 13.09
CA ASN A 77 19.22 14.51 12.67
C ASN A 77 18.87 14.09 11.24
N GLU A 78 19.84 14.17 10.31
CA GLU A 78 19.68 13.70 8.94
C GLU A 78 19.41 12.19 8.87
N ALA A 79 20.17 11.38 9.62
CA ALA A 79 19.99 9.94 9.69
C ALA A 79 18.58 9.57 10.18
N PHE A 80 18.11 10.23 11.24
CA PHE A 80 16.78 9.96 11.81
C PHE A 80 15.64 10.47 10.90
N GLY A 81 15.85 11.59 10.20
CA GLY A 81 14.91 12.07 9.17
C GLY A 81 14.77 11.09 8.01
N PHE A 82 15.89 10.51 7.55
CA PHE A 82 15.90 9.42 6.58
C PHE A 82 15.13 8.19 7.09
N MET A 83 15.41 7.74 8.31
CA MET A 83 14.72 6.61 8.95
C MET A 83 13.21 6.85 9.07
N THR A 84 12.79 8.06 9.44
CA THR A 84 11.36 8.41 9.57
C THR A 84 10.60 8.23 8.25
N ARG A 85 11.18 8.67 7.13
CA ARG A 85 10.57 8.50 5.80
C ARG A 85 10.45 7.03 5.40
N ILE A 86 11.44 6.21 5.76
CA ILE A 86 11.39 4.76 5.55
C ILE A 86 10.29 4.12 6.38
N ALA A 87 10.15 4.50 7.66
CA ALA A 87 9.12 3.95 8.54
C ALA A 87 7.70 4.20 7.99
N MET A 88 7.43 5.40 7.47
CA MET A 88 6.14 5.72 6.85
C MET A 88 5.83 4.83 5.63
N GLN A 89 6.83 4.58 4.78
CA GLN A 89 6.66 3.74 3.60
C GLN A 89 6.57 2.25 3.96
N ALA A 90 7.38 1.79 4.92
CA ALA A 90 7.36 0.44 5.45
C ALA A 90 5.97 0.07 5.99
N GLU A 91 5.36 0.97 6.76
CA GLU A 91 4.01 0.78 7.29
C GLU A 91 2.97 0.70 6.17
N LYS A 92 3.04 1.60 5.18
CA LYS A 92 2.15 1.54 4.00
C LYS A 92 2.30 0.23 3.22
N MET A 93 3.50 -0.34 3.20
CA MET A 93 3.81 -1.59 2.50
C MET A 93 3.51 -2.83 3.33
N ASP A 94 3.24 -2.71 4.63
CA ASP A 94 3.19 -3.84 5.57
C ASP A 94 4.46 -4.72 5.43
N HIS A 95 5.61 -4.03 5.36
CA HIS A 95 6.95 -4.63 5.17
C HIS A 95 8.02 -3.77 5.83
N HIS A 96 8.60 -4.26 6.91
CA HIS A 96 9.50 -3.49 7.76
C HIS A 96 10.96 -3.90 7.57
N PRO A 97 11.91 -2.94 7.60
CA PRO A 97 13.34 -3.26 7.57
C PRO A 97 13.81 -3.79 8.92
N GLU A 98 14.87 -4.60 8.90
CA GLU A 98 15.74 -4.77 10.04
C GLU A 98 16.84 -3.70 9.95
N TRP A 99 17.05 -2.92 11.00
CA TRP A 99 18.09 -1.90 10.97
C TRP A 99 18.85 -1.74 12.29
N PHE A 100 20.04 -1.17 12.19
CA PHE A 100 20.86 -0.77 13.31
C PHE A 100 21.36 0.65 13.03
N ASN A 101 21.17 1.57 13.98
CA ASN A 101 21.59 2.95 13.85
C ASN A 101 22.53 3.34 15.00
N VAL A 102 23.67 3.93 14.63
CA VAL A 102 24.61 4.56 15.56
C VAL A 102 24.94 5.93 15.02
N TYR A 103 24.43 6.97 15.69
CA TYR A 103 24.61 8.37 15.30
C TYR A 103 24.24 8.60 13.83
N ASN A 104 25.22 8.91 12.98
CA ASN A 104 25.03 9.23 11.57
C ASN A 104 25.08 8.01 10.63
N LYS A 105 25.20 6.79 11.16
CA LYS A 105 25.27 5.54 10.37
C LYS A 105 24.00 4.71 10.55
N VAL A 106 23.44 4.22 9.45
CA VAL A 106 22.26 3.35 9.44
C VAL A 106 22.57 2.12 8.59
N ASN A 107 22.68 0.96 9.23
CA ASN A 107 22.82 -0.33 8.55
C ASN A 107 21.42 -0.94 8.38
N ILE A 108 21.03 -1.24 7.13
CA ILE A 108 19.72 -1.80 6.81
C ILE A 108 19.90 -3.21 6.26
N THR A 109 19.06 -4.14 6.70
CA THR A 109 18.88 -5.50 6.17
C THR A 109 17.41 -5.72 5.78
N LEU A 110 17.16 -6.29 4.61
CA LEU A 110 15.84 -6.58 4.07
C LEU A 110 15.71 -8.05 3.70
N SER A 111 14.65 -8.70 4.20
CA SER A 111 14.25 -10.06 3.86
C SER A 111 12.77 -10.25 4.18
N SER A 112 12.08 -11.07 3.42
CA SER A 112 10.68 -11.42 3.66
C SER A 112 10.58 -12.70 4.49
N HIS A 113 10.18 -12.57 5.76
CA HIS A 113 10.09 -13.70 6.71
C HIS A 113 9.13 -14.80 6.28
N ASP A 114 8.00 -14.42 5.68
CA ASP A 114 6.91 -15.34 5.32
C ASP A 114 7.19 -16.23 4.11
N VAL A 115 8.28 -15.95 3.38
CA VAL A 115 8.84 -16.77 2.29
C VAL A 115 10.29 -17.17 2.54
N ASN A 116 10.82 -16.87 3.73
CA ASN A 116 12.19 -17.15 4.14
C ASN A 116 13.23 -16.75 3.07
N GLY A 117 13.17 -15.48 2.64
CA GLY A 117 14.08 -14.96 1.62
C GLY A 117 13.64 -13.66 0.98
N LEU A 118 14.32 -13.29 -0.10
CA LEU A 118 14.00 -12.07 -0.85
C LEU A 118 12.70 -12.23 -1.64
N SER A 119 11.85 -11.21 -1.57
CA SER A 119 10.64 -11.05 -2.40
C SER A 119 10.63 -9.68 -3.07
N GLN A 120 9.61 -9.41 -3.91
CA GLN A 120 9.44 -8.10 -4.51
C GLN A 120 9.25 -6.96 -3.48
N ARG A 121 8.84 -7.28 -2.24
CA ARG A 121 8.73 -6.25 -1.19
C ARG A 121 10.09 -5.70 -0.82
N ASP A 122 11.09 -6.57 -0.72
CA ASP A 122 12.47 -6.19 -0.39
C ASP A 122 13.05 -5.30 -1.49
N VAL A 123 12.85 -5.66 -2.76
CA VAL A 123 13.28 -4.84 -3.92
C VAL A 123 12.63 -3.46 -3.92
N LYS A 124 11.31 -3.42 -3.72
CA LYS A 124 10.53 -2.16 -3.69
C LYS A 124 10.97 -1.26 -2.55
N LEU A 125 11.15 -1.81 -1.35
CA LEU A 125 11.57 -1.04 -0.19
C LEU A 125 13.03 -0.57 -0.35
N ALA A 126 13.95 -1.41 -0.83
CA ALA A 126 15.34 -1.04 -1.11
C ALA A 126 15.42 0.11 -2.13
N THR A 127 14.63 0.05 -3.19
CA THR A 127 14.57 1.10 -4.22
C THR A 127 14.04 2.41 -3.64
N PHE A 128 12.99 2.35 -2.81
CA PHE A 128 12.49 3.52 -2.11
C PHE A 128 13.55 4.13 -1.18
N ILE A 129 14.24 3.29 -0.39
CA ILE A 129 15.31 3.70 0.51
C ILE A 129 16.42 4.44 -0.26
N ASP A 130 16.86 3.91 -1.40
CA ASP A 130 17.85 4.57 -2.25
C ASP A 130 17.40 5.96 -2.72
N ASN A 131 16.12 6.10 -3.09
CA ASN A 131 15.58 7.40 -3.50
C ASN A 131 15.55 8.41 -2.35
N VAL A 132 15.16 7.98 -1.15
CA VAL A 132 15.21 8.85 0.04
C VAL A 132 16.64 9.25 0.37
N ALA A 133 17.59 8.32 0.29
CA ALA A 133 19.00 8.59 0.57
C ALA A 133 19.61 9.60 -0.42
N LYS A 134 19.25 9.54 -1.71
CA LYS A 134 19.68 10.53 -2.71
C LYS A 134 19.21 11.94 -2.35
N SER A 135 17.93 12.10 -2.06
CA SER A 135 17.37 13.41 -1.69
C SER A 135 17.94 13.96 -0.37
N ALA A 136 18.40 13.10 0.54
CA ALA A 136 19.02 13.53 1.80
C ALA A 136 20.48 13.98 1.63
N LYS A 137 21.20 13.50 0.60
CA LYS A 137 22.58 13.90 0.31
C LYS A 137 22.70 15.17 -0.53
N GLU A 138 21.60 15.60 -1.15
CA GLU A 138 21.52 16.82 -1.97
C GLU A 138 21.16 18.07 -1.15
N GLN A 139 21.03 17.95 0.18
CA GLN A 139 20.72 19.02 1.13
C GLN A 139 21.91 19.35 2.03
#